data_AF-A0A379W6V1-F1
#
_entry.id   AF-A0A379W6V1-F1
#
_cell.length_a   1.000
_cell.length_b   1.000
_cell.length_c   1.000
_cell.angle_alpha   90.00
_cell.angle_beta   90.00
_cell.angle_gamma   90.00
#
_symmetry.space_group_name_H-M   'P 1'
#
loop_
_entity.id
_entity.type
_entity.pdbx_description
1 polymer ?
#
loop_
_entity_poly.entity_id
_entity_poly.type
_entity_poly.pdbx_seq_one_letter_code
_entity_poly.pdbx_strand_id
1 'polypeptide(L)' 'MLSNDILRSVRYILKANNTDLARILALGNVDATPEQIAIWLRKEEEEGFQRCPDIVLSSFLNGLQFMKNAAKMRRRLH' A
#
# COMPACT_ATOMS: atom_id res chain seq x y z
N MET A 1 15.47 -7.26 2.41
CA MET A 1 14.12 -6.76 2.74
C MET A 1 13.25 -7.04 1.53
N LEU A 2 12.14 -7.77 1.70
CA LEU A 2 11.20 -7.98 0.61
C LEU A 2 10.23 -6.81 0.53
N SER A 3 9.72 -6.54 -0.67
CA SER A 3 8.69 -5.52 -0.92
C SER A 3 7.44 -5.74 -0.06
N ASN A 4 7.13 -6.99 0.26
CA ASN A 4 6.07 -7.39 1.19
C ASN A 4 6.31 -6.89 2.62
N ASP A 5 7.56 -6.88 3.11
CA ASP A 5 7.89 -6.41 4.47
C ASP A 5 7.64 -4.91 4.62
N ILE A 6 8.01 -4.14 3.59
CA ILE A 6 7.79 -2.71 3.54
C ILE A 6 6.29 -2.42 3.49
N LEU A 7 5.55 -3.12 2.63
CA LEU A 7 4.10 -2.98 2.53
C LEU A 7 3.39 -3.29 3.87
N ARG A 8 3.79 -4.38 4.56
CA ARG A 8 3.30 -4.74 5.90
C ARG A 8 3.61 -3.65 6.92
N SER A 9 4.86 -3.19 6.97
CA SER A 9 5.31 -2.18 7.93
C SER A 9 4.53 -0.87 7.79
N VAL A 10 4.37 -0.39 6.54
CA VAL A 10 3.64 0.85 6.27
C VAL A 10 2.15 0.70 6.60
N ARG A 11 1.53 -0.45 6.31
CA ARG A 11 0.14 -0.73 6.72
C ARG A 11 -0.05 -0.52 8.23
N TYR A 12 0.84 -1.07 9.05
CA TYR A 12 0.77 -0.93 10.50
C TYR A 12 0.98 0.52 10.96
N ILE A 13 1.97 1.22 10.40
CA ILE A 13 2.25 2.64 10.71
C ILE A 13 1.02 3.51 10.43
N LEU A 14 0.35 3.26 9.30
CA LEU A 14 -0.83 4.01 8.88
C LEU A 14 -2.14 3.54 9.55
N LYS A 15 -2.11 2.43 10.30
CA LYS A 15 -3.31 1.74 10.82
C LYS A 15 -4.34 1.46 9.71
N ALA A 16 -3.85 1.11 8.53
CA ALA A 16 -4.65 0.92 7.32
C ALA A 16 -5.18 -0.51 7.19
N ASN A 17 -6.40 -0.66 6.67
CA ASN A 17 -6.91 -1.96 6.22
C ASN A 17 -6.55 -2.22 4.74
N ASN A 18 -6.86 -3.41 4.22
CA ASN A 18 -6.53 -3.76 2.84
C ASN A 18 -7.22 -2.86 1.81
N THR A 19 -8.45 -2.42 2.09
CA THR A 19 -9.19 -1.48 1.25
C THR A 19 -8.51 -0.12 1.19
N ASP A 20 -7.94 0.36 2.30
CA ASP A 20 -7.17 1.60 2.33
C ASP A 20 -5.88 1.48 1.52
N LEU A 21 -5.19 0.34 1.62
CA LEU A 21 -4.00 0.06 0.79
C LEU A 21 -4.34 0.01 -0.71
N ALA A 22 -5.49 -0.57 -1.07
CA ALA A 22 -5.98 -0.60 -2.46
C ALA A 22 -6.22 0.82 -2.98
N ARG A 23 -6.85 1.69 -2.18
CA ARG A 23 -7.05 3.10 -2.52
C ARG A 23 -5.72 3.84 -2.71
N ILE A 24 -4.73 3.57 -1.88
CA ILE A 24 -3.39 4.17 -2.01
C ILE A 24 -2.71 3.70 -3.30
N LEU A 25 -2.80 2.40 -3.63
CA LEU A 25 -2.26 1.87 -4.89
C LEU A 25 -2.93 2.51 -6.11
N ALA A 26 -4.26 2.71 -6.07
CA ALA A 26 -5.00 3.37 -7.14
C ALA A 26 -4.52 4.82 -7.36
N LEU A 27 -4.18 5.55 -6.29
CA LEU A 27 -3.54 6.87 -6.41
C LEU A 27 -2.17 6.83 -7.10
N GLY A 28 -1.50 5.68 -7.07
CA GLY A 28 -0.25 5.39 -7.77
C GLY A 28 -0.43 4.73 -9.14
N ASN A 29 -1.64 4.80 -9.72
CA ASN A 29 -2.02 4.18 -11.00
C ASN A 29 -1.89 2.65 -11.06
N VAL A 30 -2.10 1.97 -9.93
CA VAL A 30 -2.18 0.50 -9.89
C VAL A 30 -3.48 0.09 -9.22
N ASP A 31 -4.32 -0.64 -9.96
CA ASP A 31 -5.52 -1.25 -9.41
C ASP A 31 -5.18 -2.61 -8.80
N ALA A 32 -5.47 -2.77 -7.51
CA ALA A 32 -5.31 -4.02 -6.78
C ALA A 32 -6.54 -4.24 -5.89
N THR A 33 -7.02 -5.48 -5.83
CA THR A 33 -8.13 -5.80 -4.94
C THR A 33 -7.64 -6.02 -3.50
N PRO A 34 -8.50 -5.86 -2.48
CA PRO A 34 -8.15 -6.17 -1.10
C PRO A 34 -7.65 -7.61 -0.89
N GLU A 35 -8.13 -8.55 -1.71
CA GLU A 35 -7.73 -9.97 -1.70
C GLU A 35 -6.31 -10.13 -2.25
N GLN A 36 -5.98 -9.47 -3.36
CA GLN A 36 -4.63 -9.45 -3.93
C GLN A 36 -3.62 -8.85 -2.94
N ILE A 37 -4.03 -7.79 -2.24
CA ILE A 37 -3.22 -7.18 -1.18
C ILE A 37 -3.04 -8.14 -0.01
N ALA A 38 -4.08 -8.89 0.38
CA ALA A 38 -3.97 -9.89 1.45
C ALA A 38 -2.89 -10.94 1.12
N ILE A 39 -2.80 -11.38 -0.14
CA ILE A 39 -1.76 -12.30 -0.61
C ILE A 39 -0.36 -11.69 -0.45
N TRP A 40 -0.17 -10.42 -0.85
CA TRP A 40 1.12 -9.72 -0.68
C TRP A 40 1.47 -9.42 0.77
N LEU A 41 0.51 -9.47 1.69
CA LEU A 41 0.75 -9.26 3.12
C LEU A 41 1.08 -10.56 3.87
N ARG A 42 0.94 -11.74 3.23
CA ARG A 42 1.37 -13.02 3.82
C ARG A 42 2.87 -13.01 4.10
N LYS A 43 3.29 -13.75 5.12
CA LYS A 43 4.71 -14.07 5.34
C LYS A 43 5.17 -15.14 4.33
N GLU A 44 6.48 -15.19 4.09
CA GLU A 44 7.09 -16.13 3.13
C GLU A 44 6.80 -17.61 3.46
N GLU A 45 6.59 -17.92 4.73
CA GLU A 45 6.32 -19.27 5.25
C GLU A 45 4.83 -19.67 5.16
N GLU A 46 3.94 -18.72 4.85
CA GLU A 46 2.50 -18.98 4.79
C GLU A 46 2.10 -19.57 3.42
N GLU A 47 1.18 -20.54 3.43
CA GLU A 47 0.64 -21.12 2.21
C GLU A 47 0.04 -20.02 1.32
N GLY A 48 0.28 -20.11 0.00
CA GLY A 48 -0.19 -19.13 -0.97
C GLY A 48 0.49 -17.76 -0.89
N PHE A 49 1.65 -17.65 -0.23
CA PHE A 49 2.51 -16.48 -0.31
C PHE A 49 2.84 -16.13 -1.77
N GLN A 50 2.72 -14.85 -2.10
CA GLN A 50 3.26 -14.32 -3.36
C GLN A 50 4.08 -13.06 -3.08
N ARG A 51 5.22 -12.99 -3.75
CA ARG A 51 6.06 -11.79 -3.71
C ARG A 51 5.31 -10.61 -4.32
N CYS A 52 5.27 -9.50 -3.59
CA CYS A 52 4.80 -8.23 -4.09
C CYS A 52 5.79 -7.74 -5.16
N PRO A 53 5.36 -7.49 -6.41
CA PRO A 53 6.25 -6.98 -7.44
C PRO A 53 6.81 -5.61 -7.06
N ASP A 54 8.07 -5.35 -7.37
CA ASP A 54 8.74 -4.09 -6.97
C ASP A 54 8.07 -2.86 -7.61
N ILE A 55 7.49 -3.01 -8.81
CA ILE A 55 6.70 -1.96 -9.47
C ILE A 55 5.42 -1.61 -8.69
N VAL A 56 4.77 -2.61 -8.07
CA VAL A 56 3.58 -2.39 -7.25
C VAL A 56 3.96 -1.62 -5.98
N LEU A 57 5.09 -1.98 -5.35
CA LEU A 57 5.59 -1.22 -4.20
C LEU A 57 5.94 0.23 -4.60
N SER A 58 6.58 0.43 -5.76
CA SER A 58 6.89 1.78 -6.27
C SER A 58 5.61 2.62 -6.44
N SER A 59 4.58 2.04 -7.06
CA SER A 59 3.27 2.69 -7.20
C SER A 59 2.61 2.98 -5.85
N PHE A 60 2.67 2.05 -4.90
CA PHE A 60 2.14 2.28 -3.55
C PHE A 60 2.81 3.50 -2.89
N LEU A 61 4.14 3.61 -2.95
CA LEU A 61 4.89 4.74 -2.40
C LEU A 61 4.55 6.07 -3.10
N ASN A 62 4.32 6.04 -4.42
CA ASN A 62 3.83 7.21 -5.16
C ASN A 62 2.43 7.62 -4.68
N GLY A 63 1.53 6.65 -4.50
CA GLY A 63 0.19 6.88 -3.94
C GLY A 63 0.21 7.53 -2.56
N LEU A 64 1.15 7.13 -1.69
CA LEU A 64 1.31 7.76 -0.36
C LEU A 64 1.71 9.24 -0.45
N GLN A 65 2.56 9.60 -1.40
CA GLN A 65 2.94 11.01 -1.62
C GLN A 65 1.73 11.84 -2.03
N PHE A 66 0.90 11.33 -2.94
CA PHE A 66 -0.36 11.99 -3.33
C PHE A 66 -1.32 12.15 -2.16
N MET A 67 -1.54 11.10 -1.38
CA MET A 67 -2.39 11.13 -0.18
C MET A 67 -1.92 12.19 0.82
N LYS A 68 -0.61 12.25 1.09
CA LYS A 68 -0.01 13.24 2.01
C LYS A 68 -0.18 14.68 1.48
N ASN A 69 0.00 14.89 0.18
CA ASN A 69 -0.16 16.20 -0.44
C ASN A 69 -1.62 16.67 -0.39
N ALA A 70 -2.58 15.79 -0.63
CA ALA A 70 -4.00 16.08 -0.50
C ALA A 70 -4.38 16.47 0.94
N ALA A 71 -3.86 15.73 1.94
CA ALA A 71 -4.06 16.05 3.36
C ALA A 71 -3.46 17.41 3.74
N LYS A 72 -2.28 17.75 3.20
CA LYS A 72 -1.63 19.05 3.43
C LYS A 72 -2.43 20.22 2.85
N MET A 73 -3.04 20.05 1.67
CA MET A 73 -3.88 21.09 1.05
C MET A 73 -5.13 21.38 1.89
N ARG A 74 -5.81 20.34 2.39
CA ARG A 74 -7.01 20.49 3.24
C ARG A 74 -6.76 21.27 4.53
N ARG A 75 -5.55 21.17 5.09
CA ARG A 75 -5.15 21.90 6.31
C ARG A 75 -4.80 23.37 6.09
N ARG A 76 -4.63 23.81 4.83
CA ARG A 76 -4.35 25.21 4.48
C ARG A 76 -5.62 26.01 4.18
N LEU A 77 -6.77 25.35 4.11
CA LEU A 77 -8.09 25.94 3.86
C LEU A 77 -8.87 26.21 5.16
N HIS A 78 -8.25 25.97 6.31
CA HIS A 78 -8.70 26.35 7.65
C HIS A 78 -7.61 27.21 8.28
#